data_AF-B2J9I6-F1
#
_entry.id   AF-B2J9I6-F1
#
_cell.length_a   1.000
_cell.length_b   1.000
_cell.length_c   1.000
_cell.angle_alpha   90.00
_cell.angle_beta   90.00
_cell.angle_gamma   90.00
#
_symmetry.space_group_name_H-M   'P 1'
#
loop_
_entity.id
_entity.type
_entity.pdbx_description
1 polymer ?
#
loop_
_entity_poly.entity_id
_entity_poly.type
_entity_poly.pdbx_seq_one_letter_code
_entity_poly.pdbx_strand_id
1 'polypeptide(L)' 'MTWRPPGSSESALHLRHKASEAWRSYKEFPQYALPDPPGFSEGYATFLALLKKNWQLL' A
#
# COMPACT_ATOMS: atom_id res chain seq x y z
N MET A 1 3.95 4.60 2.09
CA MET A 1 3.49 3.43 1.30
C MET A 1 4.54 3.08 0.27
N THR A 2 4.62 1.82 -0.15
CA THR A 2 5.54 1.36 -1.20
C THR A 2 4.94 0.14 -1.91
N TRP A 3 5.34 -0.11 -3.15
CA TRP A 3 4.93 -1.28 -3.92
C TRP A 3 5.89 -2.46 -3.79
N ARG A 4 7.12 -2.19 -3.35
CA ARG A 4 8.15 -3.21 -3.16
C ARG A 4 9.06 -2.78 -2.02
N PRO A 5 8.81 -3.27 -0.80
CA PRO A 5 9.72 -3.06 0.32
C PRO A 5 11.14 -3.53 -0.01
N PRO A 6 12.18 -2.89 0.55
CA PRO A 6 13.56 -3.35 0.38
C PRO A 6 13.70 -4.82 0.79
N GLY A 7 14.28 -5.64 -0.10
CA GLY A 7 14.46 -7.08 0.14
C GLY A 7 13.23 -7.96 -0.11
N SER A 8 12.09 -7.38 -0.54
CA SER A 8 10.91 -8.15 -0.93
C SER A 8 10.86 -8.38 -2.44
N SER A 9 10.46 -9.60 -2.84
CA SER A 9 10.09 -9.95 -4.22
C SER A 9 8.61 -9.70 -4.53
N GLU A 10 7.80 -9.44 -3.50
CA GLU A 10 6.38 -9.19 -3.64
C GLU A 10 6.13 -7.80 -4.25
N SER A 11 5.26 -7.75 -5.26
CA SER A 11 4.87 -6.51 -5.94
C SER A 11 3.42 -6.16 -5.61
N ALA A 12 3.17 -5.83 -4.35
CA ALA A 12 1.87 -5.45 -3.81
C ALA A 12 2.01 -4.22 -2.89
N LEU A 13 0.90 -3.53 -2.61
CA LEU A 13 0.94 -2.33 -1.76
C LEU A 13 1.28 -2.66 -0.31
N HIS A 14 2.31 -2.00 0.21
CA HIS A 14 2.72 -2.09 1.61
C HIS A 14 2.62 -0.72 2.29
N LEU A 15 2.16 -0.75 3.54
CA LEU A 15 1.94 0.42 4.38
C LEU A 15 2.79 0.35 5.65
N ARG A 16 3.15 1.53 6.15
CA ARG A 16 3.67 1.77 7.49
C ARG A 16 3.32 3.21 7.86
N HIS A 17 3.03 3.47 9.13
CA HIS A 17 2.67 4.81 9.60
C HIS A 17 3.91 5.61 9.98
N LYS A 18 4.92 4.93 10.53
CA LYS A 18 6.21 5.52 10.93
C LYS A 18 7.35 4.93 10.13
N ALA A 19 8.40 5.71 9.90
CA ALA A 19 9.59 5.24 9.19
C ALA A 19 10.36 4.14 9.93
N SER A 20 10.17 4.01 11.25
CA SER A 20 10.76 2.96 12.08
C SER A 20 9.98 1.64 12.06
N GLU A 21 8.74 1.65 11.54
CA GLU A 21 7.93 0.44 11.46
C GLU A 21 8.33 -0.40 10.24
N ALA A 22 8.18 -1.71 10.39
CA ALA A 22 8.28 -2.65 9.28
C ALA A 22 7.18 -2.35 8.25
N TRP A 23 7.49 -2.60 6.98
CA TRP A 23 6.48 -2.60 5.93
C TRP A 23 5.52 -3.78 6.12
N ARG A 24 4.22 -3.50 6.10
CA ARG A 24 3.17 -4.51 6.28
C ARG A 24 2.21 -4.46 5.09
N SER A 25 1.57 -5.57 4.76
CA SER A 25 0.63 -5.60 3.65
C SER A 25 -0.52 -4.62 3.90
N TYR A 26 -0.98 -3.91 2.87
CA TYR A 26 -2.12 -2.99 3.02
C TYR A 26 -3.39 -3.70 3.51
N LYS A 27 -3.51 -5.01 3.25
CA LYS A 27 -4.65 -5.85 3.68
C LYS A 27 -4.75 -5.98 5.21
N GLU A 28 -3.64 -5.77 5.92
CA GLU A 28 -3.64 -5.75 7.39
C GLU A 28 -4.25 -4.46 7.98
N PHE A 29 -4.58 -3.49 7.12
CA PHE A 29 -5.21 -2.23 7.49
C PHE A 29 -6.56 -2.09 6.78
N PRO A 30 -7.61 -2.84 7.22
CA PRO A 30 -8.91 -2.85 6.55
C PRO A 30 -9.58 -1.47 6.50
N GLN A 31 -9.21 -0.54 7.39
CA GLN A 31 -9.67 0.84 7.38
C GLN A 31 -9.22 1.66 6.16
N TYR A 32 -8.20 1.19 5.43
CA TYR A 32 -7.72 1.82 4.20
C TYR A 32 -8.06 1.02 2.96
N ALA A 33 -8.30 -0.28 3.09
CA ALA A 33 -8.49 -1.19 1.98
C ALA A 33 -9.74 -0.82 1.17
N LEU A 34 -9.53 -0.60 -0.12
CA LEU A 34 -10.57 -0.42 -1.12
C LEU A 34 -10.49 -1.53 -2.17
N PRO A 35 -11.63 -1.99 -2.72
CA PRO A 35 -11.64 -2.98 -3.78
C PRO A 35 -11.03 -2.41 -5.06
N ASP A 36 -10.19 -3.21 -5.71
CA ASP A 36 -9.56 -2.81 -6.98
C ASP A 36 -10.51 -3.01 -8.16
N PRO A 37 -10.47 -2.12 -9.17
CA PRO A 37 -11.18 -2.36 -10.42
C PRO A 37 -10.60 -3.58 -11.16
N PRO A 38 -11.41 -4.30 -11.94
CA PRO A 38 -10.92 -5.40 -12.76
C PRO A 38 -9.76 -4.97 -13.68
N GLY A 39 -8.70 -5.77 -13.72
CA GLY A 39 -7.53 -5.55 -14.59
C GLY A 39 -6.43 -4.65 -14.00
N PHE A 40 -6.57 -4.18 -12.77
CA PHE A 40 -5.54 -3.41 -12.07
C PHE A 40 -4.74 -4.25 -11.07
N SER A 41 -3.54 -3.78 -10.73
CA SER A 41 -2.69 -4.39 -9.71
C SER A 41 -3.36 -4.36 -8.33
N GLU A 42 -3.06 -5.38 -7.53
CA GLU A 42 -3.59 -5.51 -6.17
C GLU A 42 -3.14 -4.35 -5.27
N GLY A 43 -4.10 -3.64 -4.69
CA GLY A 43 -3.90 -2.45 -3.86
C GLY A 43 -3.97 -1.12 -4.63
N TYR A 44 -4.24 -1.12 -5.94
CA TYR A 44 -4.27 0.09 -6.77
C TYR A 44 -5.27 1.14 -6.29
N ALA A 45 -6.52 0.75 -6.01
CA ALA A 45 -7.55 1.68 -5.52
C ALA A 45 -7.16 2.26 -4.15
N THR A 46 -6.61 1.41 -3.28
CA THR A 46 -6.12 1.81 -1.96
C THR A 46 -4.97 2.82 -2.10
N PHE A 47 -4.00 2.55 -2.98
CA PHE A 47 -2.88 3.45 -3.27
C PHE A 47 -3.38 4.84 -3.71
N LEU A 48 -4.31 4.91 -4.65
CA LEU A 48 -4.86 6.18 -5.12
C LEU A 48 -5.58 6.96 -4.00
N ALA A 49 -6.36 6.27 -3.17
CA ALA A 49 -7.06 6.91 -2.07
C ALA A 49 -6.10 7.44 -0.99
N LEU A 50 -5.04 6.70 -0.68
CA LEU A 50 -4.01 7.14 0.26
C LEU A 50 -3.18 8.30 -0.30
N LEU A 51 -2.86 8.28 -1.60
CA LEU A 51 -2.15 9.36 -2.26
C LEU A 51 -2.95 10.68 -2.17
N LYS A 52 -4.27 10.63 -2.38
CA LYS A 52 -5.18 11.77 -2.17
C LYS A 52 -5.21 12.27 -0.71
N LYS A 53 -4.86 11.42 0.25
CA LYS A 53 -4.72 11.75 1.69
C LYS A 53 -3.29 12.14 2.07
N ASN A 54 -2.45 12.51 1.10
CA ASN A 54 -1.06 12.94 1.29
C ASN A 54 -0.14 11.86 1.91
N TRP A 55 -0.48 10.58 1.76
CA TRP A 55 0.47 9.52 2.07
C TRP A 55 1.68 9.60 1.14
N GLN A 56 2.86 9.39 1.70
CA GLN A 56 4.11 9.44 0.95
C GLN A 56 4.38 8.09 0.26
N LEU A 57 4.69 8.12 -1.04
CA LEU A 57 5.20 6.97 -1.78
C LEU A 57 6.73 6.91 -1.62
N LEU A 58 7.24 5.76 -1.20
CA LEU A 58 8.67 5.49 -0.98
C LEU A 58 9.17 4.36 -1.88
#